data_AF-A0A831K582-F1
#
_entry.id   AF-A0A831K582-F1
#
_cell.length_a   1.000
_cell.length_b   1.000
_cell.length_c   1.000
_cell.angle_alpha   90.00
_cell.angle_beta   90.00
_cell.angle_gamma   90.00
#
_symmetry.space_group_name_H-M   'P 1'
#
loop_
_entity.id
_entity.type
_entity.pdbx_description
1 polymer ?
#
loop_
_entity_poly.entity_id
_entity_poly.type
_entity_poly.pdbx_seq_one_letter_code
_entity_poly.pdbx_strand_id
1 'polypeptide(L)'
;MKKKGFFALVVVVSFFTVTGIALAHFGMVIPSDNMVMPGDPTEVKVTLSFSHPFEGNGMELVMPRQVGVLFAGKKQSLVSKLKQTTVFGHKAWELSYRLKRPGVYQFFMVPQPYWEPAEDKYIMHYTKTVVGAFGNEDGWDEPVGLRTEIVPLSRPFGLYAGNVFQGIVMLDGKPVPYAEIEVEYYNKDQKAVAPSDYMVTQVIKADANGVFTYGIPHAGWWGFAALNTAPEKIKHEGKDKDVELGAVIWVKFESWKEK
;
A
#
# COMPACT_ATOMS: atom_id res chain seq x y z
N MET A 1 6.19 27.74 72.67
CA MET A 1 5.99 27.92 71.21
C MET A 1 6.63 26.75 70.47
N LYS A 2 5.84 25.80 69.94
CA LYS A 2 6.34 24.71 69.07
C LYS A 2 5.49 24.73 67.79
N LYS A 3 6.09 25.15 66.66
CA LYS A 3 5.42 25.18 65.35
C LYS A 3 5.34 23.74 64.80
N LYS A 4 4.13 23.25 64.56
CA LYS A 4 3.87 22.01 63.83
C LYS A 4 3.88 22.35 62.33
N GLY A 5 4.88 21.85 61.59
CA GLY A 5 4.92 21.96 60.13
C GLY A 5 4.00 20.91 59.51
N PHE A 6 3.03 21.36 58.73
CA PHE A 6 2.12 20.53 57.96
C PHE A 6 2.83 20.16 56.64
N PHE A 7 3.23 18.90 56.47
CA PHE A 7 3.77 18.40 55.22
C PHE A 7 2.60 18.05 54.30
N ALA A 8 2.34 18.87 53.28
CA ALA A 8 1.37 18.55 52.24
C ALA A 8 2.00 17.57 51.25
N LEU A 9 1.47 16.35 51.18
CA LEU A 9 1.86 15.34 50.20
C LEU A 9 1.21 15.69 48.86
N VAL A 10 1.99 16.24 47.93
CA VAL A 10 1.55 16.46 46.54
C VAL A 10 1.65 15.13 45.81
N VAL A 11 0.50 14.51 45.52
CA VAL A 11 0.41 13.35 44.63
C VAL A 11 0.50 13.86 43.20
N VAL A 12 1.67 13.70 42.58
CA VAL A 12 1.86 13.93 41.15
C VAL A 12 1.29 12.73 40.41
N VAL A 13 0.10 12.88 39.81
CA VAL A 13 -0.47 11.91 38.88
C VAL A 13 0.23 12.12 37.53
N SER A 14 1.25 11.33 37.25
CA SER A 14 1.89 11.28 35.93
C SER A 14 0.94 10.64 34.92
N PHE A 15 0.28 11.45 34.10
CA PHE A 15 -0.36 10.99 32.87
C PHE A 15 0.75 10.58 31.88
N PHE A 16 1.04 9.29 31.80
CA PHE A 16 1.78 8.74 30.66
C PHE A 16 0.85 8.76 29.45
N THR A 17 0.92 9.84 28.67
CA THR A 17 0.39 9.84 27.30
C THR A 17 1.28 8.92 26.47
N VAL A 18 0.83 7.69 26.23
CA VAL A 18 1.42 6.85 25.18
C VAL A 18 1.03 7.51 23.87
N THR A 19 1.92 8.33 23.32
CA THR A 19 1.81 8.79 21.94
C THR A 19 2.06 7.58 21.06
N GLY A 20 0.99 6.93 20.59
CA GLY A 20 1.11 5.97 19.50
C GLY A 20 1.69 6.70 18.29
N ILE A 21 2.79 6.18 17.75
CA ILE A 21 3.28 6.61 16.45
C ILE A 21 2.20 6.17 15.46
N ALA A 22 1.54 7.11 14.79
CA ALA A 22 0.62 6.80 13.72
C ALA A 22 1.46 6.33 12.53
N LEU A 23 1.53 5.02 12.35
CA LEU A 23 2.28 4.38 11.28
C LEU A 23 1.39 4.29 10.05
N ALA A 24 1.94 4.61 8.88
CA ALA A 24 1.18 4.48 7.64
C ALA A 24 0.83 3.02 7.36
N HIS A 25 -0.39 2.84 6.87
CA HIS A 25 -0.98 1.54 6.63
C HIS A 25 -0.86 1.19 5.15
N PHE A 26 -0.40 -0.01 4.80
CA PHE A 26 -0.33 -0.41 3.39
C PHE A 26 -1.02 -1.74 3.14
N GLY A 27 -2.08 -1.70 2.31
CA GLY A 27 -2.50 -2.88 1.57
C GLY A 27 -1.40 -3.25 0.59
N MET A 28 -1.03 -4.52 0.55
CA MET A 28 0.09 -5.01 -0.26
C MET A 28 -0.40 -6.05 -1.26
N VAL A 29 0.01 -5.89 -2.52
CA VAL A 29 -0.14 -6.90 -3.58
C VAL A 29 1.22 -6.97 -4.26
N ILE A 30 2.05 -7.92 -3.81
CA ILE A 30 3.45 -8.03 -4.20
C ILE A 30 3.64 -9.31 -5.03
N PRO A 31 3.91 -9.19 -6.35
CA PRO A 31 4.28 -10.33 -7.17
C PRO A 31 5.75 -10.69 -6.93
N SER A 32 6.09 -11.97 -7.15
CA SER A 32 7.47 -12.45 -7.09
C SER A 32 8.36 -11.82 -8.16
N ASP A 33 7.74 -11.39 -9.27
CA ASP A 33 8.37 -10.68 -10.36
C ASP A 33 7.35 -9.73 -11.02
N ASN A 34 7.78 -8.53 -11.41
CA ASN A 34 6.95 -7.55 -12.11
C ASN A 34 7.29 -7.44 -13.61
N MET A 35 8.35 -8.08 -14.08
CA MET A 35 8.76 -8.05 -15.49
C MET A 35 9.22 -9.43 -15.93
N VAL A 36 8.35 -10.19 -16.60
CA VAL A 36 8.64 -11.57 -17.04
C VAL A 36 8.93 -11.59 -18.54
N MET A 37 10.14 -11.99 -18.92
CA MET A 37 10.61 -12.03 -20.31
C MET A 37 10.57 -13.44 -20.92
N PRO A 38 10.67 -13.60 -22.26
CA PRO A 38 10.78 -14.91 -22.87
C PRO A 38 12.00 -15.68 -22.33
N GLY A 39 11.76 -16.89 -21.81
CA GLY A 39 12.77 -17.73 -21.16
C GLY A 39 12.70 -17.73 -19.64
N ASP A 40 12.05 -16.74 -19.04
CA ASP A 40 11.83 -16.68 -17.59
C ASP A 40 10.72 -17.63 -17.12
N PRO A 41 10.69 -17.97 -15.81
CA PRO A 41 9.56 -18.69 -15.23
C PRO A 41 8.23 -17.95 -15.46
N THR A 42 7.28 -18.62 -16.10
CA THR A 42 5.96 -18.03 -16.41
C THR A 42 5.00 -17.99 -15.22
N GLU A 43 5.35 -18.62 -14.10
CA GLU A 43 4.54 -18.61 -12.89
C GLU A 43 4.99 -17.46 -11.98
N VAL A 44 4.07 -16.56 -11.65
CA VAL A 44 4.28 -15.47 -10.72
C VAL A 44 3.49 -15.77 -9.45
N LYS A 45 4.18 -15.80 -8.31
CA LYS A 45 3.55 -15.88 -7.00
C LYS A 45 3.15 -14.47 -6.58
N VAL A 46 1.87 -14.26 -6.27
CA VAL A 46 1.35 -12.98 -5.79
C VAL A 46 1.02 -13.11 -4.31
N THR A 47 1.64 -12.28 -3.47
CA THR A 47 1.43 -12.23 -2.03
C THR A 47 0.62 -11.01 -1.67
N LEU A 48 -0.38 -11.19 -0.81
CA LEU A 48 -1.28 -10.15 -0.34
C LEU A 48 -1.17 -10.05 1.19
N SER A 49 -0.92 -8.85 1.70
CA SER A 49 -0.81 -8.58 3.13
C SER A 49 -1.30 -7.17 3.47
N PHE A 50 -1.39 -6.88 4.77
CA PHE A 50 -1.59 -5.54 5.30
C PHE A 50 -0.45 -5.29 6.30
N SER A 51 0.27 -4.18 6.20
CA SER A 51 1.54 -4.00 6.92
C SER A 51 1.93 -2.53 7.07
N HIS A 52 2.86 -2.26 7.99
CA HIS A 52 3.76 -1.09 8.00
C HIS A 52 5.09 -1.51 7.35
N PRO A 53 5.23 -1.33 6.02
CA PRO A 53 6.22 -2.05 5.23
C PRO A 53 7.67 -1.62 5.47
N PHE A 54 7.93 -0.37 5.89
CA PHE A 54 9.28 0.07 6.21
C PHE A 54 9.78 -0.50 7.54
N GLU A 55 8.91 -0.58 8.55
CA GLU A 55 9.26 -1.13 9.86
C GLU A 55 9.27 -2.66 9.89
N GLY A 56 8.57 -3.28 8.95
CA GLY A 56 8.42 -4.74 8.91
C GLY A 56 7.40 -5.26 9.92
N ASN A 57 6.39 -4.45 10.24
CA ASN A 57 5.28 -4.84 11.13
C ASN A 57 4.09 -5.31 10.28
N GLY A 58 3.62 -6.53 10.53
CA GLY A 58 2.45 -7.09 9.84
C GLY A 58 1.15 -6.75 10.54
N MET A 59 0.05 -6.90 9.81
CA MET A 59 -1.31 -6.75 10.33
C MET A 59 -2.19 -7.87 9.78
N GLU A 60 -3.25 -8.21 10.49
CA GLU A 60 -4.16 -9.27 10.08
C GLU A 60 -4.95 -8.89 8.81
N LEU A 61 -4.63 -9.53 7.68
CA LEU A 61 -5.44 -9.44 6.48
C LEU A 61 -6.49 -10.55 6.48
N VAL A 62 -7.72 -10.23 6.86
CA VAL A 62 -8.88 -11.11 6.65
C VAL A 62 -9.10 -11.36 5.15
N MET A 63 -9.85 -12.42 4.80
CA MET A 63 -10.11 -12.74 3.40
C MET A 63 -10.67 -11.52 2.64
N PRO A 64 -9.98 -11.03 1.58
CA PRO A 64 -10.43 -9.85 0.85
C PRO A 64 -11.76 -10.08 0.13
N ARG A 65 -12.54 -9.01 -0.04
CA ARG A 65 -13.81 -9.05 -0.79
C ARG A 65 -13.60 -9.43 -2.24
N GLN A 66 -12.56 -8.88 -2.85
CA GLN A 66 -12.17 -9.17 -4.23
C GLN A 66 -10.65 -9.27 -4.31
N VAL A 67 -10.19 -10.25 -5.07
CA VAL A 67 -8.82 -10.36 -5.58
C VAL A 67 -8.95 -10.79 -7.02
N GLY A 68 -8.22 -10.13 -7.90
CA GLY A 68 -8.33 -10.43 -9.31
C GLY A 68 -7.14 -9.96 -10.11
N VAL A 69 -7.21 -10.24 -11.40
CA VAL A 69 -6.29 -9.71 -12.40
C VAL A 69 -7.09 -9.13 -13.55
N LEU A 70 -6.74 -7.92 -13.98
CA LEU A 70 -7.18 -7.35 -15.24
C LEU A 70 -6.14 -7.67 -16.31
N PHE A 71 -6.58 -8.31 -17.39
CA PHE A 71 -5.74 -8.61 -18.54
C PHE A 71 -6.55 -8.41 -19.83
N ALA A 72 -6.03 -7.63 -20.77
CA ALA A 72 -6.67 -7.33 -22.06
C ALA A 72 -8.15 -6.91 -21.90
N GLY A 73 -8.41 -5.97 -21.00
CA GLY A 73 -9.75 -5.42 -20.71
C GLY A 73 -10.71 -6.37 -19.96
N LYS A 74 -10.27 -7.57 -19.57
CA LYS A 74 -11.12 -8.54 -18.86
C LYS A 74 -10.61 -8.80 -17.44
N LYS A 75 -11.51 -8.60 -16.46
CA LYS A 75 -11.26 -8.99 -15.06
C LYS A 75 -11.49 -10.47 -14.86
N GLN A 76 -10.53 -11.13 -14.22
CA GLN A 76 -10.66 -12.49 -13.72
C GLN A 76 -10.61 -12.47 -12.19
N SER A 77 -11.61 -13.06 -11.53
CA SER A 77 -11.57 -13.28 -10.08
C SER A 77 -10.57 -14.38 -9.72
N LEU A 78 -9.81 -14.15 -8.66
CA LEU A 78 -8.78 -15.04 -8.13
C LEU A 78 -8.99 -15.37 -6.64
N VAL A 79 -10.07 -14.87 -6.01
CA VAL A 79 -10.35 -15.08 -4.57
C VAL A 79 -10.33 -16.56 -4.19
N SER A 80 -10.95 -17.42 -5.00
CA SER A 80 -11.01 -18.88 -4.74
C SER A 80 -9.67 -19.60 -4.87
N LYS A 81 -8.62 -18.93 -5.36
CA LYS A 81 -7.27 -19.48 -5.50
C LYS A 81 -6.33 -19.08 -4.35
N LEU A 82 -6.79 -18.21 -3.46
CA LEU A 82 -5.99 -17.75 -2.33
C LEU A 82 -5.73 -18.91 -1.37
N LYS A 83 -4.47 -19.02 -0.97
CA LYS A 83 -4.01 -19.89 0.11
C LYS A 83 -3.55 -19.00 1.24
N GLN A 84 -3.87 -19.38 2.47
CA GLN A 84 -3.40 -18.66 3.63
C GLN A 84 -1.86 -18.78 3.72
N THR A 85 -1.21 -17.69 4.09
CA THR A 85 0.22 -17.59 4.37
C THR A 85 0.45 -16.60 5.50
N THR A 86 1.70 -16.23 5.77
CA THR A 86 2.05 -15.19 6.74
C THR A 86 3.05 -14.20 6.18
N VAL A 87 2.86 -12.92 6.47
CA VAL A 87 3.83 -11.85 6.19
C VAL A 87 4.05 -11.09 7.49
N PHE A 88 5.32 -10.91 7.86
CA PHE A 88 5.72 -10.30 9.15
C PHE A 88 5.00 -10.89 10.37
N GLY A 89 4.76 -12.21 10.37
CA GLY A 89 4.11 -12.92 11.47
C GLY A 89 2.57 -12.86 11.51
N HIS A 90 1.94 -12.11 10.60
CA HIS A 90 0.48 -11.94 10.56
C HIS A 90 -0.16 -12.65 9.37
N LYS A 91 -1.46 -12.95 9.50
CA LYS A 91 -2.24 -13.61 8.45
C LYS A 91 -2.19 -12.82 7.14
N ALA A 92 -1.82 -13.52 6.09
CA ALA A 92 -1.72 -13.02 4.72
C ALA A 92 -2.26 -14.07 3.75
N TRP A 93 -2.29 -13.74 2.47
CA TRP A 93 -2.75 -14.64 1.41
C TRP A 93 -1.76 -14.70 0.27
N GLU A 94 -1.71 -15.84 -0.42
CA GLU A 94 -0.89 -16.01 -1.61
C GLU A 94 -1.63 -16.80 -2.69
N LEU A 95 -1.24 -16.57 -3.94
CA LEU A 95 -1.64 -17.39 -5.08
C LEU A 95 -0.50 -17.51 -6.08
N SER A 96 -0.47 -18.61 -6.83
CA SER A 96 0.37 -18.73 -8.03
C SER A 96 -0.47 -18.45 -9.27
N TYR A 97 0.03 -17.58 -10.15
CA TYR A 97 -0.61 -17.22 -11.40
C TYR A 97 0.32 -17.48 -12.58
N ARG A 98 -0.11 -18.31 -13.53
CA ARG A 98 0.64 -18.59 -14.74
C ARG A 98 0.31 -17.57 -15.84
N LEU A 99 1.30 -16.78 -16.22
CA LEU A 99 1.24 -15.86 -17.36
C LEU A 99 1.25 -16.69 -18.65
N LYS A 100 0.19 -16.56 -19.47
CA LYS A 100 0.01 -17.42 -20.66
C LYS A 100 0.21 -16.69 -21.97
N ARG A 101 0.06 -15.38 -21.97
CA ARG A 101 0.07 -14.53 -23.16
C ARG A 101 0.88 -13.26 -22.91
N PRO A 102 1.54 -12.71 -23.94
CA PRO A 102 2.13 -11.39 -23.85
C PRO A 102 1.09 -10.34 -23.45
N GLY A 103 1.49 -9.36 -22.65
CA GLY A 103 0.67 -8.22 -22.27
C GLY A 103 0.85 -7.82 -20.81
N VAL A 104 0.00 -6.89 -20.38
CA VAL A 104 0.02 -6.33 -19.04
C VAL A 104 -1.03 -6.99 -18.15
N TYR A 105 -0.60 -7.42 -16.97
CA TYR A 105 -1.44 -8.04 -15.95
C TYR A 105 -1.49 -7.12 -14.73
N GLN A 106 -2.65 -6.50 -14.50
CA GLN A 106 -2.85 -5.66 -13.31
C GLN A 106 -3.52 -6.50 -12.22
N PHE A 107 -2.74 -6.93 -11.22
CA PHE A 107 -3.29 -7.64 -10.06
C PHE A 107 -3.83 -6.65 -9.05
N PHE A 108 -4.98 -6.94 -8.46
CA PHE A 108 -5.65 -6.03 -7.54
C PHE A 108 -6.31 -6.74 -6.36
N MET A 109 -6.50 -5.99 -5.28
CA MET A 109 -7.19 -6.39 -4.06
C MET A 109 -8.18 -5.30 -3.62
N VAL A 110 -9.40 -5.72 -3.27
CA VAL A 110 -10.37 -4.95 -2.51
C VAL A 110 -10.54 -5.61 -1.15
N PRO A 111 -10.07 -4.99 -0.05
CA PRO A 111 -10.09 -5.61 1.27
C PRO A 111 -11.49 -5.56 1.89
N GLN A 112 -11.65 -6.26 3.01
CA GLN A 112 -12.69 -5.92 3.98
C GLN A 112 -12.28 -4.64 4.73
N PRO A 113 -13.21 -3.87 5.31
CA PRO A 113 -12.87 -2.75 6.18
C PRO A 113 -12.14 -3.29 7.40
N TYR A 114 -10.95 -2.74 7.65
CA TYR A 114 -10.17 -3.04 8.83
C TYR A 114 -10.44 -1.97 9.88
N TRP A 115 -10.81 -2.36 11.10
CA TRP A 115 -10.97 -1.43 12.21
C TRP A 115 -9.59 -1.11 12.78
N GLU A 116 -9.17 0.16 12.76
CA GLU A 116 -7.93 0.62 13.38
C GLU A 116 -8.24 1.36 14.69
N PRO A 117 -8.10 0.70 15.86
CA PRO A 117 -8.45 1.30 17.14
C PRO A 117 -7.65 2.56 17.49
N ALA A 118 -6.38 2.63 17.07
CA ALA A 118 -5.52 3.77 17.37
C ALA A 118 -5.96 5.05 16.63
N GLU A 119 -6.59 4.88 15.47
CA GLU A 119 -7.05 5.99 14.63
C GLU A 119 -8.58 6.19 14.65
N ASP A 120 -9.30 5.34 15.38
CA ASP A 120 -10.76 5.40 15.56
C ASP A 120 -11.56 5.42 14.24
N LYS A 121 -11.06 4.74 13.20
CA LYS A 121 -11.66 4.67 11.86
C LYS A 121 -11.50 3.29 11.22
N TYR A 122 -12.22 3.08 10.12
CA TYR A 122 -12.02 1.92 9.27
C TYR A 122 -11.07 2.25 8.12
N ILE A 123 -10.20 1.31 7.77
CA ILE A 123 -9.25 1.43 6.66
C ILE A 123 -9.63 0.47 5.53
N MET A 124 -9.63 0.97 4.30
CA MET A 124 -9.89 0.20 3.08
C MET A 124 -8.91 0.57 1.97
N HIS A 125 -7.80 -0.16 1.89
CA HIS A 125 -6.75 0.10 0.89
C HIS A 125 -6.97 -0.72 -0.38
N TYR A 126 -7.50 -0.07 -1.42
CA TYR A 126 -7.67 -0.59 -2.77
C TYR A 126 -6.30 -0.66 -3.42
N THR A 127 -5.77 -1.87 -3.50
CA THR A 127 -4.36 -2.07 -3.83
C THR A 127 -4.22 -2.68 -5.20
N LYS A 128 -3.29 -2.19 -6.01
CA LYS A 128 -2.88 -2.86 -7.25
C LYS A 128 -1.36 -2.89 -7.45
N THR A 129 -0.95 -3.76 -8.34
CA THR A 129 0.40 -3.81 -8.91
C THR A 129 0.29 -4.25 -10.37
N VAL A 130 1.32 -3.99 -11.16
CA VAL A 130 1.31 -4.22 -12.60
C VAL A 130 2.49 -5.08 -13.00
N VAL A 131 2.22 -6.17 -13.71
CA VAL A 131 3.22 -7.11 -14.21
C VAL A 131 3.23 -7.06 -15.73
N GLY A 132 4.38 -6.73 -16.32
CA GLY A 132 4.61 -6.84 -17.76
C GLY A 132 5.05 -8.26 -18.12
N ALA A 133 4.46 -8.84 -19.17
CA ALA A 133 4.80 -10.20 -19.61
C ALA A 133 5.12 -10.24 -21.11
N PHE A 134 6.26 -10.84 -21.44
CA PHE A 134 6.68 -11.23 -22.79
C PHE A 134 6.67 -10.09 -23.81
N GLY A 135 6.87 -8.84 -23.36
CA GLY A 135 7.18 -7.68 -24.21
C GLY A 135 5.99 -6.91 -24.82
N ASN A 136 4.74 -7.38 -24.70
CA ASN A 136 3.58 -6.52 -25.00
C ASN A 136 3.24 -5.69 -23.76
N GLU A 137 3.04 -4.39 -23.97
CA GLU A 137 2.83 -3.41 -22.91
C GLU A 137 1.47 -2.70 -22.99
N ASP A 138 0.55 -3.09 -23.87
CA ASP A 138 -0.71 -2.38 -24.01
C ASP A 138 -1.54 -2.40 -22.71
N GLY A 139 -2.02 -1.23 -22.28
CA GLY A 139 -2.93 -1.07 -21.14
C GLY A 139 -2.27 -0.96 -19.76
N TRP A 140 -0.98 -0.59 -19.68
CA TRP A 140 -0.31 -0.32 -18.39
C TRP A 140 -0.81 0.96 -17.70
N ASP A 141 -1.31 1.92 -18.47
CA ASP A 141 -1.87 3.21 -18.07
C ASP A 141 -3.40 3.20 -17.97
N GLU A 142 -4.04 2.06 -18.21
CA GLU A 142 -5.48 1.94 -18.10
C GLU A 142 -5.90 1.66 -16.65
N PRO A 143 -6.98 2.29 -16.15
CA PRO A 143 -7.49 2.01 -14.81
C PRO A 143 -8.03 0.59 -14.70
N VAL A 144 -7.89 0.00 -13.52
CA VAL A 144 -8.58 -1.26 -13.20
C VAL A 144 -10.09 -1.02 -13.05
N GLY A 145 -10.51 0.20 -12.76
CA GLY A 145 -11.88 0.56 -12.38
C GLY A 145 -12.16 0.15 -10.93
N LEU A 146 -11.21 0.43 -10.03
CA LEU A 146 -11.43 0.36 -8.59
C LEU A 146 -12.10 1.66 -8.12
N ARG A 147 -12.66 1.64 -6.91
CA ARG A 147 -13.29 2.84 -6.33
C ARG A 147 -12.27 3.97 -6.18
N THR A 148 -11.07 3.65 -5.71
CA THR A 148 -9.94 4.56 -5.74
C THR A 148 -8.72 3.79 -6.23
N GLU A 149 -7.90 4.41 -7.07
CA GLU A 149 -6.67 3.82 -7.59
C GLU A 149 -5.70 4.88 -8.08
N ILE A 150 -4.42 4.51 -8.20
CA ILE A 150 -3.40 5.34 -8.85
C ILE A 150 -3.18 4.83 -10.26
N VAL A 151 -3.32 5.70 -11.27
CA VAL A 151 -2.98 5.39 -12.66
C VAL A 151 -1.54 5.87 -12.92
N PRO A 152 -0.59 4.98 -13.25
CA PRO A 152 0.80 5.40 -13.48
C PRO A 152 0.92 6.21 -14.78
N LEU A 153 1.89 7.13 -14.83
CA LEU A 153 2.25 7.91 -16.04
C LEU A 153 3.54 7.41 -16.73
N SER A 154 4.13 6.36 -16.18
CA SER A 154 5.26 5.64 -16.78
C SER A 154 5.04 4.14 -16.59
N ARG A 155 5.65 3.31 -17.45
CA ARG A 155 5.50 1.85 -17.40
C ARG A 155 5.98 1.33 -16.03
N PRO A 156 5.09 0.84 -15.15
CA PRO A 156 5.41 0.53 -13.76
C PRO A 156 6.29 -0.72 -13.57
N PHE A 157 6.61 -1.43 -14.65
CA PHE A 157 7.51 -2.59 -14.65
C PHE A 157 8.87 -2.33 -15.31
N GLY A 158 9.13 -1.09 -15.75
CA GLY A 158 10.34 -0.72 -16.51
C GLY A 158 11.08 0.48 -15.92
N LEU A 159 11.11 0.62 -14.60
CA LEU A 159 11.69 1.77 -13.91
C LEU A 159 12.97 1.39 -13.16
N TYR A 160 13.96 2.26 -13.20
CA TYR A 160 15.19 2.13 -12.43
C TYR A 160 15.14 2.97 -11.15
N ALA A 161 15.93 2.59 -10.15
CA ALA A 161 16.29 3.50 -9.08
C ALA A 161 16.90 4.79 -9.65
N GLY A 162 16.57 5.94 -9.07
CA GLY A 162 16.90 7.27 -9.58
C GLY A 162 15.93 7.80 -10.64
N ASN A 163 14.99 6.99 -11.15
CA ASN A 163 13.89 7.52 -11.97
C ASN A 163 12.86 8.25 -11.10
N VAL A 164 12.08 9.08 -11.78
CA VAL A 164 10.89 9.71 -11.22
C VAL A 164 9.69 8.83 -11.53
N PHE A 165 8.88 8.57 -10.51
CA PHE A 165 7.56 7.98 -10.68
C PHE A 165 6.48 9.06 -10.55
N GLN A 166 5.53 9.01 -11.46
CA GLN A 166 4.34 9.85 -11.43
C GLN A 166 3.09 8.98 -11.58
N GLY A 167 2.04 9.39 -10.89
CA GLY A 167 0.74 8.76 -10.99
C GLY A 167 -0.38 9.77 -10.79
N ILE A 168 -1.54 9.49 -11.40
CA ILE A 168 -2.78 10.23 -11.20
C ILE A 168 -3.60 9.52 -10.12
N VAL A 169 -3.92 10.22 -9.04
CA VAL A 169 -4.83 9.71 -8.00
C VAL A 169 -6.26 9.80 -8.51
N MET A 170 -6.97 8.68 -8.52
CA MET A 170 -8.35 8.58 -8.96
C MET A 170 -9.27 8.19 -7.81
N LEU A 171 -10.44 8.83 -7.72
CA LEU A 171 -11.56 8.46 -6.85
C LEU A 171 -12.84 8.50 -7.68
N ASP A 172 -13.57 7.38 -7.68
CA ASP A 172 -14.79 7.16 -8.46
C ASP A 172 -14.63 7.57 -9.95
N GLY A 173 -13.46 7.23 -10.51
CA GLY A 173 -13.10 7.50 -11.90
C GLY A 173 -12.72 8.94 -12.22
N LYS A 174 -12.56 9.81 -11.21
CA LYS A 174 -12.16 11.21 -11.38
C LYS A 174 -10.80 11.49 -10.71
N PRO A 175 -9.95 12.33 -11.30
CA PRO A 175 -8.72 12.76 -10.63
C PRO A 175 -9.01 13.46 -9.30
N VAL A 176 -8.14 13.27 -8.31
CA VAL A 176 -8.23 13.91 -6.98
C VAL A 176 -7.16 14.99 -6.87
N PRO A 177 -7.50 16.27 -7.05
CA PRO A 177 -6.55 17.36 -6.88
C PRO A 177 -5.98 17.36 -5.47
N TYR A 178 -4.69 17.67 -5.33
CA TYR A 178 -4.10 17.94 -4.02
C TYR A 178 -4.21 16.80 -3.01
N ALA A 179 -4.44 15.56 -3.48
CA ALA A 179 -4.40 14.37 -2.64
C ALA A 179 -3.07 14.28 -1.89
N GLU A 180 -3.11 13.82 -0.64
CA GLU A 180 -1.92 13.43 0.11
C GLU A 180 -1.58 11.97 -0.20
N ILE A 181 -0.29 11.69 -0.38
CA ILE A 181 0.22 10.38 -0.74
C ILE A 181 1.32 10.01 0.24
N GLU A 182 1.10 8.92 0.95
CA GLU A 182 2.11 8.28 1.79
C GLU A 182 2.98 7.36 0.92
N VAL A 183 4.29 7.43 1.13
CA VAL A 183 5.29 6.71 0.36
C VAL A 183 6.20 5.94 1.30
N GLU A 184 6.29 4.62 1.09
CA GLU A 184 7.16 3.74 1.88
C GLU A 184 7.92 2.73 1.01
N TYR A 185 9.13 2.42 1.45
CA TYR A 185 9.92 1.31 0.93
C TYR A 185 9.52 0.00 1.61
N TYR A 186 9.39 -1.08 0.83
CA TYR A 186 9.18 -2.41 1.39
C TYR A 186 10.49 -2.99 1.95
N ASN A 187 10.74 -2.72 3.23
CA ASN A 187 11.94 -3.14 3.94
C ASN A 187 11.86 -4.59 4.43
N LYS A 188 11.54 -5.52 3.52
CA LYS A 188 11.27 -6.93 3.84
C LYS A 188 12.40 -7.61 4.63
N ASP A 189 13.65 -7.30 4.29
CA ASP A 189 14.84 -7.87 4.92
C ASP A 189 15.32 -7.07 6.14
N GLN A 190 14.61 -6.00 6.51
CA GLN A 190 14.98 -5.07 7.60
C GLN A 190 16.43 -4.56 7.52
N LYS A 191 16.86 -4.20 6.30
CA LYS A 191 18.22 -3.69 6.02
C LYS A 191 18.27 -2.17 5.82
N ALA A 192 17.12 -1.52 5.62
CA ALA A 192 17.01 -0.07 5.61
C ALA A 192 16.71 0.44 7.02
N VAL A 193 17.28 1.60 7.37
CA VAL A 193 17.01 2.33 8.61
C VAL A 193 16.70 3.77 8.25
N ALA A 194 15.58 4.28 8.76
CA ALA A 194 15.21 5.67 8.56
C ALA A 194 15.95 6.55 9.58
N PRO A 195 16.50 7.71 9.17
CA PRO A 195 17.09 8.68 10.10
C PRO A 195 16.08 9.28 11.10
N SER A 196 14.79 9.28 10.76
CA SER A 196 13.68 9.76 11.59
C SER A 196 12.35 9.20 11.11
N ASP A 197 11.29 9.34 11.90
CA ASP A 197 9.94 8.89 11.56
C ASP A 197 9.41 9.56 10.27
N TYR A 198 9.80 10.81 10.00
CA TYR A 198 9.49 11.51 8.74
C TYR A 198 10.07 10.83 7.49
N MET A 199 11.05 9.93 7.67
CA MET A 199 11.68 9.16 6.60
C MET A 199 11.28 7.68 6.61
N VAL A 200 10.50 7.24 7.61
CA VAL A 200 9.79 5.95 7.57
C VAL A 200 8.66 6.08 6.55
N THR A 201 7.67 6.91 6.87
CA THR A 201 6.60 7.32 5.95
C THR A 201 6.89 8.72 5.44
N GLN A 202 7.08 8.86 4.14
CA GLN A 202 7.15 10.17 3.51
C GLN A 202 5.78 10.59 2.99
N VAL A 203 5.43 11.86 3.15
CA VAL A 203 4.16 12.40 2.66
C VAL A 203 4.42 13.41 1.56
N ILE A 204 3.80 13.21 0.40
CA ILE A 204 3.82 14.14 -0.74
C ILE A 204 2.39 14.53 -1.12
N LYS A 205 2.27 15.50 -2.03
CA LYS A 205 0.98 16.03 -2.47
C LYS A 205 0.88 16.02 -3.99
N ALA A 206 -0.29 15.66 -4.49
CA ALA A 206 -0.61 15.80 -5.91
C ALA A 206 -0.84 17.27 -6.31
N ASP A 207 -0.77 17.56 -7.60
CA ASP A 207 -1.10 18.85 -8.18
C ASP A 207 -2.62 19.03 -8.40
N ALA A 208 -3.01 20.11 -9.08
CA ALA A 208 -4.40 20.42 -9.39
C ALA A 208 -5.10 19.39 -10.30
N ASN A 209 -4.33 18.58 -11.04
CA ASN A 209 -4.82 17.52 -11.91
C ASN A 209 -4.80 16.15 -11.22
N GLY A 210 -4.43 16.08 -9.94
CA GLY A 210 -4.27 14.85 -9.19
C GLY A 210 -2.99 14.07 -9.53
N VAL A 211 -2.03 14.70 -10.20
CA VAL A 211 -0.73 14.09 -10.52
C VAL A 211 0.22 14.30 -9.34
N PHE A 212 0.79 13.23 -8.80
CA PHE A 212 1.93 13.33 -7.88
C PHE A 212 3.23 12.93 -8.57
N THR A 213 4.35 13.34 -7.96
CA THR A 213 5.70 13.08 -8.47
C THR A 213 6.62 12.70 -7.33
N TYR A 214 7.39 11.62 -7.49
CA TYR A 214 8.35 11.17 -6.49
C TYR A 214 9.63 10.63 -7.14
N GLY A 215 10.79 11.07 -6.65
CA GLY A 215 12.10 10.59 -7.11
C GLY A 215 12.58 9.42 -6.25
N ILE A 216 12.96 8.31 -6.88
CA ILE A 216 13.19 7.05 -6.17
C ILE A 216 14.65 6.92 -5.77
N PRO A 217 14.97 6.88 -4.46
CA PRO A 217 16.36 6.90 -4.02
C PRO A 217 17.05 5.53 -4.14
N HIS A 218 16.30 4.42 -4.00
CA HIS A 218 16.85 3.06 -3.95
C HIS A 218 16.01 2.05 -4.72
N ALA A 219 16.67 1.01 -5.23
CA ALA A 219 16.02 -0.12 -5.89
C ALA A 219 15.21 -0.98 -4.91
N GLY A 220 14.14 -1.58 -5.41
CA GLY A 220 13.21 -2.43 -4.67
C GLY A 220 11.77 -1.98 -4.82
N TRP A 221 10.90 -2.51 -3.96
CA TRP A 221 9.47 -2.23 -3.98
C TRP A 221 9.16 -0.97 -3.19
N TRP A 222 8.43 -0.05 -3.81
CA TRP A 222 7.91 1.16 -3.19
C TRP A 222 6.38 1.20 -3.29
N GLY A 223 5.74 1.52 -2.18
CA GLY A 223 4.30 1.66 -2.06
C GLY A 223 3.93 3.13 -2.08
N PHE A 224 2.88 3.46 -2.80
CA PHE A 224 2.28 4.80 -2.83
C PHE A 224 0.82 4.65 -2.44
N ALA A 225 0.42 5.27 -1.33
CA ALA A 225 -0.94 5.22 -0.80
C ALA A 225 -1.54 6.63 -0.78
N ALA A 226 -2.43 6.92 -1.73
CA ALA A 226 -3.17 8.17 -1.74
C ALA A 226 -4.45 8.03 -0.90
N LEU A 227 -4.51 8.78 0.20
CA LEU A 227 -5.57 8.64 1.19
C LEU A 227 -6.75 9.56 0.87
N ASN A 228 -7.96 9.02 0.98
CA ASN A 228 -9.22 9.73 0.81
C ASN A 228 -10.18 9.34 1.93
N THR A 229 -11.17 10.18 2.23
CA THR A 229 -12.24 9.83 3.18
C THR A 229 -13.51 9.47 2.42
N ALA A 230 -14.10 8.33 2.73
CA ALA A 230 -15.39 7.94 2.17
C ALA A 230 -16.51 8.84 2.75
N PRO A 231 -17.53 9.20 1.95
CA PRO A 231 -18.69 9.93 2.46
C PRO A 231 -19.55 9.08 3.40
N GLU A 232 -19.59 7.76 3.20
CA GLU A 232 -20.29 6.85 4.09
C GLU A 232 -19.47 6.49 5.33
N LYS A 233 -20.19 6.16 6.39
CA LYS A 233 -19.62 5.73 7.68
C LYS A 233 -19.98 4.28 7.96
N ILE A 234 -19.15 3.61 8.76
CA ILE A 234 -19.42 2.25 9.26
C ILE A 234 -19.66 2.31 10.76
N LYS A 235 -20.68 1.60 11.25
CA LYS A 235 -20.92 1.51 12.69
C LYS A 235 -19.85 0.66 13.38
N HIS A 236 -19.32 1.16 14.49
CA HIS A 236 -18.53 0.41 15.45
C HIS A 236 -19.07 0.70 16.84
N GLU A 237 -19.50 -0.34 17.57
CA GLU A 237 -20.09 -0.20 18.92
C GLU A 237 -21.20 0.86 19.00
N GLY A 238 -22.07 0.88 17.98
CA GLY A 238 -23.22 1.79 17.89
C GLY A 238 -22.90 3.21 17.41
N LYS A 239 -21.62 3.60 17.33
CA LYS A 239 -21.17 4.91 16.84
C LYS A 239 -20.78 4.84 15.37
N ASP A 240 -21.07 5.88 14.61
CA ASP A 240 -20.64 5.98 13.21
C ASP A 240 -19.16 6.40 13.16
N LYS A 241 -18.35 5.64 12.43
CA LYS A 241 -16.91 5.84 12.27
C LYS A 241 -16.57 6.14 10.82
N ASP A 242 -15.57 6.99 10.65
CA ASP A 242 -15.08 7.37 9.32
C ASP A 242 -14.44 6.15 8.63
N VAL A 243 -14.41 6.21 7.30
CA VAL A 243 -13.78 5.19 6.47
C VAL A 243 -12.72 5.86 5.61
N GLU A 244 -11.48 5.47 5.81
CA GLU A 244 -10.37 5.83 4.95
C GLU A 244 -10.29 4.89 3.74
N LEU A 245 -10.20 5.50 2.57
CA LEU A 245 -10.00 4.85 1.29
C LEU A 245 -8.57 5.15 0.83
N GLY A 246 -7.73 4.12 0.79
CA GLY A 246 -6.38 4.24 0.23
C GLY A 246 -6.36 3.75 -1.21
N ALA A 247 -5.98 4.60 -2.16
CA ALA A 247 -5.53 4.14 -3.47
C ALA A 247 -4.07 3.73 -3.37
N VAL A 248 -3.79 2.43 -3.40
CA VAL A 248 -2.44 1.91 -3.20
C VAL A 248 -1.92 1.28 -4.49
N ILE A 249 -0.73 1.71 -4.93
CA ILE A 249 0.03 1.02 -5.97
C ILE A 249 1.41 0.63 -5.47
N TRP A 250 1.82 -0.60 -5.76
CA TRP A 250 3.17 -1.09 -5.53
C TRP A 250 3.93 -1.17 -6.85
N VAL A 251 5.09 -0.53 -6.89
CA VAL A 251 5.97 -0.42 -8.07
C VAL A 251 7.37 -0.85 -7.66
N LYS A 252 8.01 -1.70 -8.49
CA LYS A 252 9.39 -2.14 -8.26
C LYS A 252 10.32 -1.34 -9.16
N PHE A 253 11.39 -0.83 -8.56
CA PHE A 253 12.44 -0.10 -9.24
C PHE A 253 13.71 -0.95 -9.27
N GLU A 254 14.26 -1.16 -10.45
CA GLU A 254 15.41 -2.03 -10.66
C GLU A 254 16.74 -1.28 -10.55
N SER A 255 17.80 -1.99 -10.21
CA SER A 255 19.15 -1.50 -10.49
C SER A 255 19.46 -1.70 -11.98
N TRP A 256 20.20 -0.80 -12.60
CA TRP A 256 20.79 -1.10 -13.90
C TRP A 256 21.85 -2.20 -13.76
N LYS A 257 22.08 -2.97 -14.82
CA LYS A 257 23.15 -3.95 -14.86
C LYS A 257 24.44 -3.29 -15.36
N GLU A 258 25.49 -3.33 -14.55
CA GLU A 258 26.85 -3.02 -14.99
C GLU A 258 27.44 -4.22 -15.74
N LYS A 259 28.36 -3.96 -16.67
CA LYS A 259 29.00 -4.98 -17.52
C LYS A 259 30.44 -5.20 -17.12
#